data_AF-A0A3D4EDA3-F1
#
_entry.id   AF-A0A3D4EDA3-F1
#
_cell.length_a   1.000
_cell.length_b   1.000
_cell.length_c   1.000
_cell.angle_alpha   90.00
_cell.angle_beta   90.00
_cell.angle_gamma   90.00
#
_symmetry.space_group_name_H-M   'P 1'
#
loop_
_entity.id
_entity.type
_entity.pdbx_description
1 polymer ?
#
loop_
_entity_poly.entity_id
_entity_poly.type
_entity_poly.pdbx_seq_one_letter_code
_entity_poly.pdbx_strand_id
1 'polypeptide(L)'
;MRWRRNKMKKDEVTTMLRSAVSNAAPDVLDNVLHACDHEKGKVIYMEKKKNRGFAAFAAVAAVFVLLIAGIFIAKNNGLGTSSNALAAVVSLDVNPSIELKVDKDEEVISATGLNADGKKVLEGMDLEDTDLDVAVNAIIGSMLKHGYLSEMQNSILLSVSGVEGYDANALETKLASEVNALLKDGAVLSQNVTDADDELVKKANEYGITVGKASLINEIVKNSKTHSFEQLAGLTINELNLISENAKLSGIKTEGKASAKSYIGKDAALSAALKAAGLTKDQVKNIEIELDYEHGVMVYEVEFDRSFDEYEYDIDAKTGAVVAYDNEINGKEVKFESSTKNDDAASKSYIGKDAALSAALKAAGLTKDQVKNIEVKLDNDDGVMVYEVEFDRGYDEYEYDINAKTGAIVAYDNEINGKDVKSAGNGGNKSTSAAKENVIGNAAAKSAALKHAGLTEAQATELKVELDRENGKLVYEVEFKSAGYEYDYEIDAEKGTIIKSDKELDD
;
A
#
# COMPACT_ATOMS: atom_id res chain seq x y z
N MET A 1 58.08 56.33 -36.11
CA MET A 1 57.11 55.21 -35.97
C MET A 1 55.98 55.66 -35.06
N ARG A 2 54.74 55.69 -35.54
CA ARG A 2 53.57 56.05 -34.73
C ARG A 2 52.48 55.02 -35.01
N TRP A 3 52.29 54.09 -34.09
CA TRP A 3 51.33 53.00 -34.18
C TRP A 3 49.90 53.55 -34.11
N ARG A 4 49.10 53.32 -35.16
CA ARG A 4 47.65 53.54 -35.13
C ARG A 4 47.00 52.36 -34.41
N ARG A 5 46.40 52.64 -33.26
CA ARG A 5 45.64 51.70 -32.44
C ARG A 5 44.26 51.51 -33.10
N ASN A 6 43.99 50.36 -33.70
CA ASN A 6 42.66 50.03 -34.23
C ASN A 6 41.70 49.86 -33.04
N LYS A 7 40.77 50.80 -32.89
CA LYS A 7 39.66 50.71 -31.95
C LYS A 7 38.58 49.90 -32.67
N MET A 8 38.43 48.62 -32.33
CA MET A 8 37.25 47.85 -32.76
C MET A 8 36.00 48.59 -32.26
N LYS A 9 35.05 48.84 -33.17
CA LYS A 9 33.81 49.53 -32.83
C LYS A 9 32.96 48.59 -31.97
N LYS A 10 32.31 49.14 -30.95
CA LYS A 10 31.44 48.38 -30.01
C LYS A 10 30.45 47.47 -30.74
N ASP A 11 30.01 47.89 -31.93
CA ASP A 11 29.00 47.21 -32.75
C ASP A 11 29.50 45.89 -33.37
N GLU A 12 30.80 45.79 -33.67
CA GLU A 12 31.40 44.53 -34.16
C GLU A 12 31.54 43.52 -33.02
N VAL A 13 31.93 43.99 -31.83
CA VAL A 13 32.06 43.17 -30.63
C VAL A 13 30.71 42.65 -30.16
N THR A 14 29.65 43.44 -30.20
CA THR A 14 28.29 43.01 -29.83
C THR A 14 27.69 42.03 -30.84
N THR A 15 28.01 42.18 -32.13
CA THR A 15 27.57 41.24 -33.17
C THR A 15 28.27 39.89 -33.02
N MET A 16 29.57 39.88 -32.73
CA MET A 16 30.32 38.65 -32.44
C MET A 16 29.87 37.98 -31.13
N LEU A 17 29.56 38.76 -30.08
CA LEU A 17 28.98 38.25 -28.83
C LEU A 17 27.59 37.65 -29.05
N ARG A 18 26.71 38.30 -29.81
CA ARG A 18 25.38 37.74 -30.15
C ARG A 18 25.49 36.46 -30.96
N SER A 19 26.38 36.40 -31.96
CA SER A 19 26.57 35.20 -32.78
C SER A 19 27.22 34.05 -31.99
N ALA A 20 28.06 34.33 -30.99
CA ALA A 20 28.63 33.32 -30.11
C ALA A 20 27.60 32.80 -29.10
N VAL A 21 26.75 33.67 -28.57
CA VAL A 21 25.67 33.30 -27.63
C VAL A 21 24.57 32.50 -28.33
N SER A 22 24.18 32.86 -29.56
CA SER A 22 23.15 32.14 -30.31
C SER A 22 23.58 30.75 -30.79
N ASN A 23 24.89 30.49 -30.90
CA ASN A 23 25.44 29.18 -31.27
C ASN A 23 25.78 28.30 -30.05
N ALA A 24 25.90 28.88 -28.85
CA ALA A 24 26.20 28.14 -27.61
C ALA A 24 24.95 27.69 -26.85
N ALA A 25 23.82 28.37 -27.05
CA ALA A 25 22.51 27.98 -26.54
C ALA A 25 21.47 28.23 -27.64
N PRO A 26 21.13 27.24 -28.49
CA PRO A 26 20.01 27.39 -29.40
C PRO A 26 18.75 27.65 -28.56
N ASP A 27 17.93 28.61 -28.99
CA ASP A 27 16.65 28.91 -28.35
C ASP A 27 15.70 27.73 -28.56
N VAL A 28 15.79 26.76 -27.65
CA VAL A 28 14.95 25.56 -27.61
C VAL A 28 13.78 25.75 -26.67
N LEU A 29 13.54 26.94 -26.11
CA LEU A 29 12.44 27.15 -25.17
C LEU A 29 11.07 26.90 -25.85
N ASP A 30 10.89 27.40 -27.07
CA ASP A 30 9.65 27.17 -27.85
C ASP A 30 9.53 25.71 -28.34
N ASN A 31 10.65 25.05 -28.66
CA ASN A 31 10.64 23.64 -29.04
C ASN A 31 10.44 22.70 -27.85
N VAL A 32 10.86 23.09 -26.65
CA VAL A 32 10.64 22.36 -25.38
C VAL A 32 9.22 22.59 -24.88
N LEU A 33 8.67 23.79 -25.01
CA LEU A 33 7.25 24.07 -24.70
C LEU A 33 6.30 23.30 -25.63
N HIS A 34 6.64 23.10 -26.91
CA HIS A 34 5.87 22.25 -27.81
C HIS A 34 6.11 20.74 -27.62
N ALA A 35 7.19 20.32 -26.98
CA ALA A 35 7.50 18.92 -26.67
C ALA A 35 6.96 18.46 -25.31
N CYS A 36 6.50 19.36 -24.44
CA CYS A 36 5.93 19.02 -23.13
C CYS A 36 4.46 18.61 -23.15
N ASP A 37 3.77 18.63 -24.29
CA ASP A 37 2.35 18.26 -24.33
C ASP A 37 2.09 16.76 -24.54
N HIS A 38 3.12 15.92 -24.74
CA HIS A 38 2.93 14.49 -25.04
C HIS A 38 4.00 13.55 -24.45
N GLU A 39 4.39 13.73 -23.19
CA GLU A 39 4.85 12.58 -22.39
C GLU A 39 4.25 12.66 -20.98
N LYS A 40 3.08 12.03 -20.82
CA LYS A 40 2.55 11.66 -19.51
C LYS A 40 3.71 11.07 -18.72
N GLY A 41 4.02 11.70 -17.58
CA GLY A 41 5.05 11.26 -16.65
C GLY A 41 4.99 9.74 -16.55
N LYS A 42 6.05 9.09 -17.03
CA LYS A 42 6.18 7.64 -16.92
C LYS A 42 6.41 7.38 -15.44
N VAL A 43 5.30 7.27 -14.70
CA VAL A 43 5.29 6.74 -13.34
C VAL A 43 5.97 5.39 -13.47
N ILE A 44 7.22 5.31 -13.00
CA ILE A 44 7.86 4.02 -12.82
C ILE A 44 7.12 3.41 -11.65
N TYR A 45 6.05 2.67 -11.96
CA TYR A 45 5.39 1.82 -10.99
C TYR A 45 6.45 0.85 -10.47
N MET A 46 6.67 0.89 -9.15
CA MET A 46 7.35 -0.21 -8.47
C MET A 46 6.53 -1.47 -8.68
N GLU A 47 7.11 -2.44 -9.38
CA GLU A 47 6.67 -3.81 -9.29
C GLU A 47 7.01 -4.32 -7.88
N LYS A 48 6.00 -4.37 -6.99
CA LYS A 48 6.14 -5.03 -5.69
C LYS A 48 6.47 -6.49 -5.95
N LYS A 49 7.72 -6.88 -5.70
CA LYS A 49 8.14 -8.27 -5.76
C LYS A 49 7.35 -9.07 -4.72
N LYS A 50 6.62 -10.08 -5.19
CA LYS A 50 5.93 -11.10 -4.38
C LYS A 50 6.90 -11.66 -3.33
N ASN A 51 6.61 -11.41 -2.05
CA ASN A 51 7.17 -12.24 -0.99
C ASN A 51 6.48 -13.60 -1.05
N ARG A 52 7.27 -14.61 -1.39
CA ARG A 52 6.94 -16.02 -1.18
C ARG A 52 6.76 -16.20 0.33
N GLY A 53 5.75 -16.98 0.72
CA GLY A 53 5.46 -17.31 2.11
C GLY A 53 6.71 -17.76 2.87
N PHE A 54 6.69 -17.48 4.17
CA PHE A 54 7.71 -17.77 5.17
C PHE A 54 8.39 -19.13 4.98
N ALA A 55 9.49 -19.09 4.23
CA ALA A 55 10.55 -20.08 4.24
C ALA A 55 11.83 -19.45 3.66
N ALA A 56 12.25 -18.31 4.25
CA ALA A 56 13.64 -17.80 4.30
C ALA A 56 13.67 -16.33 4.75
N PHE A 57 13.35 -16.04 6.02
CA PHE A 57 13.73 -14.75 6.65
C PHE A 57 14.60 -14.93 7.90
N ALA A 58 15.33 -16.05 7.99
CA ALA A 58 16.42 -16.18 8.95
C ALA A 58 17.75 -15.58 8.44
N ALA A 59 17.82 -15.04 7.22
CA ALA A 59 19.10 -14.71 6.59
C ALA A 59 19.30 -13.26 6.13
N VAL A 60 18.32 -12.36 6.30
CA VAL A 60 18.48 -10.96 5.86
C VAL A 60 18.32 -9.96 7.00
N ALA A 61 17.42 -10.18 7.96
CA ALA A 61 17.27 -9.31 9.15
C ALA A 61 18.49 -9.30 10.10
N ALA A 62 19.26 -10.41 10.14
CA ALA A 62 20.37 -10.55 11.09
C ALA A 62 21.55 -9.59 10.83
N VAL A 63 21.70 -9.02 9.63
CA VAL A 63 22.82 -8.10 9.32
C VAL A 63 22.52 -6.65 9.73
N PHE A 64 21.24 -6.25 9.74
CA PHE A 64 20.77 -4.89 10.06
C PHE A 64 21.03 -4.46 11.50
N VAL A 65 21.04 -5.43 12.41
CA VAL A 65 21.14 -5.23 13.86
C VAL A 65 22.56 -5.36 14.34
N LEU A 66 23.34 -6.28 13.76
CA LEU A 66 24.66 -6.66 14.28
C LEU A 66 25.68 -5.52 14.30
N LEU A 67 25.40 -4.40 13.64
CA LEU A 67 26.31 -3.26 13.55
C LEU A 67 26.00 -2.16 14.58
N ILE A 68 24.73 -1.79 14.78
CA ILE A 68 24.33 -0.94 15.92
C ILE A 68 24.41 -1.75 17.23
N ALA A 69 23.99 -3.02 17.22
CA ALA A 69 24.27 -3.94 18.31
C ALA A 69 25.78 -4.20 18.48
N GLY A 70 26.60 -4.04 17.44
CA GLY A 70 28.06 -4.10 17.55
C GLY A 70 28.63 -2.98 18.42
N ILE A 71 28.10 -1.76 18.26
CA ILE A 71 28.38 -0.60 19.13
C ILE A 71 27.84 -0.87 20.55
N PHE A 72 26.65 -1.47 20.67
CA PHE A 72 26.04 -1.82 21.96
C PHE A 72 26.77 -2.97 22.71
N ILE A 73 27.26 -3.98 21.99
CA ILE A 73 28.05 -5.09 22.54
C ILE A 73 29.44 -4.59 22.98
N ALA A 74 30.01 -3.61 22.26
CA ALA A 74 31.21 -2.91 22.68
C ALA A 74 30.99 -2.12 24.00
N LYS A 75 29.83 -1.47 24.15
CA LYS A 75 29.38 -0.79 25.39
C LYS A 75 29.35 -1.74 26.61
N ASN A 76 28.99 -3.02 26.42
CA ASN A 76 28.85 -3.99 27.51
C ASN A 76 30.11 -4.83 27.81
N ASN A 77 31.06 -4.98 26.87
CA ASN A 77 32.20 -5.90 27.01
C ASN A 77 33.60 -5.25 26.99
N GLY A 78 33.73 -3.94 26.78
CA GLY A 78 35.02 -3.24 26.97
C GLY A 78 36.16 -3.65 26.03
N LEU A 79 35.85 -4.17 24.83
CA LEU A 79 36.87 -4.46 23.81
C LEU A 79 37.06 -3.24 22.89
N GLY A 80 38.18 -2.55 23.03
CA GLY A 80 38.61 -1.49 22.11
C GLY A 80 39.32 -2.04 20.87
N THR A 81 39.18 -1.35 19.73
CA THR A 81 39.93 -1.61 18.49
C THR A 81 40.44 -0.29 17.87
N SER A 82 41.65 -0.31 17.30
CA SER A 82 42.36 0.85 16.73
C SER A 82 42.40 0.89 15.19
N SER A 83 42.59 2.12 14.68
CA SER A 83 42.71 2.65 13.30
C SER A 83 41.53 2.35 12.35
N ASN A 84 40.81 3.42 11.97
CA ASN A 84 39.42 3.49 11.47
C ASN A 84 38.39 3.08 12.54
N ALA A 85 38.57 3.62 13.75
CA ALA A 85 37.63 3.41 14.85
C ALA A 85 36.31 4.11 14.49
N LEU A 86 35.28 3.30 14.25
CA LEU A 86 33.89 3.72 14.10
C LEU A 86 33.55 4.78 15.16
N ALA A 87 33.10 5.95 14.70
CA ALA A 87 32.71 7.06 15.57
C ALA A 87 31.20 7.28 15.56
N ALA A 88 30.55 7.12 14.41
CA ALA A 88 29.11 7.22 14.31
C ALA A 88 28.53 6.36 13.18
N VAL A 89 27.24 6.10 13.29
CA VAL A 89 26.38 5.54 12.25
C VAL A 89 25.35 6.61 11.88
N VAL A 90 25.27 6.93 10.60
CA VAL A 90 24.32 7.90 10.04
C VAL A 90 23.35 7.13 9.14
N SER A 91 22.05 7.35 9.31
CA SER A 91 21.01 6.79 8.44
C SER A 91 20.24 7.88 7.73
N LEU A 92 19.98 7.65 6.44
CA LEU A 92 19.16 8.48 5.56
C LEU A 92 17.96 7.67 5.09
N ASP A 93 16.79 8.02 5.61
CA ASP A 93 15.53 7.33 5.33
C ASP A 93 14.59 8.24 4.53
N VAL A 94 14.02 7.68 3.47
CA VAL A 94 12.94 8.28 2.67
C VAL A 94 11.95 7.15 2.33
N ASN A 95 12.47 6.21 1.54
CA ASN A 95 11.98 4.94 0.98
C ASN A 95 12.70 4.76 -0.37
N PRO A 96 14.02 5.04 -0.39
CA PRO A 96 15.13 4.19 0.06
C PRO A 96 15.56 4.40 1.52
N SER A 97 16.27 3.42 2.09
CA SER A 97 16.93 3.50 3.41
C SER A 97 18.42 3.17 3.26
N ILE A 98 19.30 4.03 3.75
CA ILE A 98 20.76 3.93 3.60
C ILE A 98 21.44 4.19 4.94
N GLU A 99 22.50 3.42 5.22
CA GLU A 99 23.36 3.59 6.39
C GLU A 99 24.80 3.92 5.97
N LEU A 100 25.42 4.88 6.65
CA LEU A 100 26.82 5.23 6.57
C LEU A 100 27.47 4.99 7.92
N LYS A 101 28.63 4.35 7.92
CA LYS A 101 29.53 4.30 9.07
C LYS A 101 30.65 5.27 8.84
N VAL A 102 30.97 6.07 9.85
CA VAL A 102 32.00 7.09 9.77
C VAL A 102 32.98 6.99 10.91
N ASP A 103 34.21 7.39 10.66
CA ASP A 103 35.23 7.49 11.69
C ASP A 103 35.22 8.87 12.37
N LYS A 104 36.20 9.12 13.25
CA LYS A 104 36.30 10.34 14.05
C LYS A 104 36.62 11.60 13.22
N ASP A 105 37.15 11.42 12.01
CA ASP A 105 37.50 12.49 11.09
C ASP A 105 36.36 12.73 10.07
N GLU A 106 35.20 12.09 10.28
CA GLU A 106 34.03 12.12 9.41
C GLU A 106 34.31 11.54 8.01
N GLU A 107 35.28 10.62 7.89
CA GLU A 107 35.50 9.83 6.70
C GLU A 107 34.61 8.58 6.71
N VAL A 108 33.99 8.27 5.57
CA VAL A 108 33.09 7.13 5.41
C VAL A 108 33.88 5.82 5.42
N ILE A 109 33.62 4.99 6.43
CA ILE A 109 34.14 3.63 6.55
C ILE A 109 33.38 2.67 5.64
N SER A 110 32.05 2.84 5.54
CA SER A 110 31.21 1.99 4.67
C SER A 110 29.85 2.61 4.43
N ALA A 111 29.28 2.39 3.24
CA ALA A 111 27.90 2.74 2.89
C ALA A 111 27.07 1.50 2.53
N THR A 112 25.90 1.35 3.14
CA THR A 112 25.03 0.17 2.98
C THR A 112 23.61 0.57 2.64
N GLY A 113 23.08 0.05 1.53
CA GLY A 113 21.66 0.17 1.19
C GLY A 113 20.85 -0.85 1.97
N LEU A 114 20.00 -0.37 2.87
CA LEU A 114 19.24 -1.20 3.81
C LEU A 114 18.01 -1.87 3.17
N ASN A 115 17.46 -1.26 2.12
CA ASN A 115 16.42 -1.90 1.31
C ASN A 115 16.82 -1.96 -0.17
N ALA A 116 15.97 -2.58 -0.99
CA ALA A 116 16.24 -2.74 -2.42
C ALA A 116 16.48 -1.39 -3.11
N ASP A 117 15.76 -0.35 -2.70
CA ASP A 117 15.89 0.98 -3.29
C ASP A 117 17.14 1.71 -2.78
N GLY A 118 17.53 1.53 -1.52
CA GLY A 118 18.80 2.01 -0.98
C GLY A 118 20.00 1.44 -1.73
N LYS A 119 19.94 0.15 -2.10
CA LYS A 119 20.97 -0.47 -2.94
C LYS A 119 21.03 0.13 -4.34
N LYS A 120 19.89 0.51 -4.93
CA LYS A 120 19.85 1.20 -6.23
C LYS A 120 20.42 2.61 -6.13
N VAL A 121 20.14 3.34 -5.04
CA VAL A 121 20.70 4.69 -4.84
C VAL A 121 22.22 4.65 -4.78
N LEU A 122 22.79 3.64 -4.14
CA LEU A 122 24.24 3.44 -4.01
C LEU A 122 24.89 2.75 -5.23
N GLU A 123 24.12 2.35 -6.24
CA GLU A 123 24.66 1.57 -7.36
C GLU A 123 25.71 2.39 -8.14
N GLY A 124 26.92 1.83 -8.25
CA GLY A 124 28.05 2.48 -8.93
C GLY A 124 28.72 3.61 -8.13
N MET A 125 28.38 3.77 -6.85
CA MET A 125 29.09 4.68 -5.94
C MET A 125 30.18 3.93 -5.18
N ASP A 126 31.36 4.52 -5.13
CA ASP A 126 32.42 4.15 -4.20
C ASP A 126 32.54 5.29 -3.19
N LEU A 127 32.16 5.03 -1.95
CA LEU A 127 32.06 6.05 -0.89
C LEU A 127 33.04 5.77 0.25
N GLU A 128 33.81 4.68 0.21
CA GLU A 128 34.85 4.43 1.23
C GLU A 128 35.92 5.52 1.17
N ASP A 129 36.43 5.92 2.34
CA ASP A 129 37.43 7.00 2.52
C ASP A 129 36.99 8.36 1.94
N THR A 130 35.69 8.54 1.71
CA THR A 130 35.12 9.81 1.24
C THR A 130 34.64 10.63 2.43
N ASP A 131 34.84 11.95 2.37
CA ASP A 131 34.26 12.90 3.32
C ASP A 131 32.74 12.73 3.41
N LEU A 132 32.21 12.67 4.63
CA LEU A 132 30.79 12.41 4.87
C LEU A 132 29.86 13.41 4.17
N ASP A 133 30.21 14.69 4.12
CA ASP A 133 29.38 15.73 3.50
C ASP A 133 29.29 15.46 1.99
N VAL A 134 30.41 15.07 1.38
CA VAL A 134 30.46 14.68 -0.03
C VAL A 134 29.62 13.44 -0.29
N ALA A 135 29.69 12.43 0.58
CA ALA A 135 28.91 11.21 0.46
C ALA A 135 27.40 11.46 0.61
N VAL A 136 26.98 12.25 1.60
CA VAL A 136 25.57 12.64 1.82
C VAL A 136 25.05 13.42 0.60
N ASN A 137 25.82 14.38 0.09
CA ASN A 137 25.46 15.13 -1.12
C ASN A 137 25.28 14.22 -2.34
N ALA A 138 26.18 13.25 -2.54
CA ALA A 138 26.10 12.28 -3.63
C ALA A 138 24.85 11.39 -3.51
N ILE A 139 24.54 10.93 -2.30
CA ILE A 139 23.36 10.11 -2.00
C ILE A 139 22.07 10.88 -2.29
N ILE A 140 21.94 12.11 -1.79
CA ILE A 140 20.77 12.96 -2.05
C ILE A 140 20.62 13.25 -3.55
N GLY A 141 21.73 13.56 -4.24
CA GLY A 141 21.73 13.72 -5.69
C GLY A 141 21.23 12.49 -6.44
N SER A 142 21.61 11.29 -6.00
CA SER A 142 21.11 10.03 -6.58
C SER A 142 19.64 9.76 -6.24
N MET A 143 19.19 10.10 -5.02
CA MET A 143 17.77 10.03 -4.66
C MET A 143 16.91 10.94 -5.55
N LEU A 144 17.37 12.17 -5.81
CA LEU A 144 16.72 13.10 -6.74
C LEU A 144 16.73 12.56 -8.17
N LYS A 145 17.87 12.07 -8.65
CA LYS A 145 18.03 11.51 -10.01
C LYS A 145 17.10 10.33 -10.27
N HIS A 146 16.89 9.48 -9.27
CA HIS A 146 16.01 8.31 -9.38
C HIS A 146 14.54 8.59 -9.02
N GLY A 147 14.21 9.84 -8.67
CA GLY A 147 12.83 10.26 -8.38
C GLY A 147 12.30 9.85 -7.01
N TYR A 148 13.15 9.39 -6.10
CA TYR A 148 12.77 9.12 -4.71
C TYR A 148 12.55 10.42 -3.92
N LEU A 149 13.26 11.47 -4.32
CA LEU A 149 13.02 12.84 -3.89
C LEU A 149 12.57 13.67 -5.08
N SER A 150 11.49 14.43 -4.88
CA SER A 150 10.88 15.28 -5.89
C SER A 150 10.09 16.38 -5.22
N GLU A 151 9.51 17.30 -5.99
CA GLU A 151 8.56 18.27 -5.45
C GLU A 151 7.31 17.61 -4.83
N MET A 152 6.99 16.37 -5.20
CA MET A 152 5.80 15.65 -4.73
C MET A 152 6.06 14.82 -3.47
N GLN A 153 7.32 14.45 -3.24
CA GLN A 153 7.79 13.65 -2.10
C GLN A 153 9.17 14.19 -1.72
N ASN A 154 9.24 14.99 -0.66
CA ASN A 154 10.37 15.87 -0.39
C ASN A 154 10.92 15.74 1.04
N SER A 155 10.50 14.72 1.80
CA SER A 155 10.90 14.54 3.19
C SER A 155 12.02 13.50 3.34
N ILE A 156 13.05 13.83 4.12
CA ILE A 156 14.13 12.93 4.53
C ILE A 156 14.16 12.85 6.05
N LEU A 157 14.37 11.64 6.58
CA LEU A 157 14.71 11.41 7.97
C LEU A 157 16.21 11.10 8.07
N LEU A 158 16.93 11.96 8.79
CA LEU A 158 18.34 11.82 9.11
C LEU A 158 18.47 11.37 10.58
N SER A 159 19.09 10.22 10.82
CA SER A 159 19.32 9.77 12.21
C SER A 159 20.79 9.46 12.45
N VAL A 160 21.34 9.96 13.56
CA VAL A 160 22.74 9.74 13.95
C VAL A 160 22.81 8.95 15.25
N SER A 161 23.67 7.93 15.29
CA SER A 161 24.02 7.15 16.48
C SER A 161 25.54 7.21 16.68
N GLY A 162 26.00 7.88 17.73
CA GLY A 162 27.42 7.95 18.07
C GLY A 162 27.90 6.78 18.92
N VAL A 163 29.20 6.51 18.89
CA VAL A 163 29.85 5.72 19.95
C VAL A 163 29.98 6.55 21.23
N GLU A 164 30.27 5.89 22.36
CA GLU A 164 30.43 6.58 23.64
C GLU A 164 31.50 7.69 23.56
N GLY A 165 31.12 8.90 24.00
CA GLY A 165 32.00 10.07 23.98
C GLY A 165 32.06 10.83 22.65
N TYR A 166 31.40 10.34 21.59
CA TYR A 166 31.25 11.07 20.33
C TYR A 166 30.06 12.04 20.38
N ASP A 167 30.23 13.27 19.87
CA ASP A 167 29.16 14.28 19.85
C ASP A 167 28.21 14.07 18.67
N ALA A 168 27.32 13.08 18.80
CA ALA A 168 26.31 12.76 17.80
C ALA A 168 25.30 13.91 17.57
N ASN A 169 25.08 14.79 18.55
CA ASN A 169 24.18 15.94 18.39
C ASN A 169 24.79 17.02 17.48
N ALA A 170 26.09 17.27 17.62
CA ALA A 170 26.80 18.18 16.73
C ALA A 170 26.79 17.68 15.29
N LEU A 171 27.09 16.39 15.08
CA LEU A 171 27.04 15.77 13.76
C LEU A 171 25.64 15.80 13.14
N GLU A 172 24.61 15.42 13.91
CA GLU A 172 23.21 15.49 13.47
C GLU A 172 22.81 16.90 13.04
N THR A 173 23.16 17.91 13.83
CA THR A 173 22.84 19.31 13.53
C THR A 173 23.58 19.81 12.28
N LYS A 174 24.86 19.47 12.13
CA LYS A 174 25.66 19.80 10.95
C LYS A 174 25.01 19.24 9.68
N LEU A 175 24.80 17.92 9.66
CA LEU A 175 24.26 17.22 8.51
C LEU A 175 22.82 17.69 8.19
N ALA A 176 21.97 17.89 9.19
CA ALA A 176 20.61 18.40 8.96
C ALA A 176 20.62 19.73 8.21
N SER A 177 21.51 20.66 8.61
CA SER A 177 21.66 21.97 7.96
C SER A 177 22.11 21.83 6.50
N GLU A 178 23.05 20.94 6.22
CA GLU A 178 23.54 20.70 4.86
C GLU A 178 22.47 20.07 3.96
N VAL A 179 21.78 19.04 4.45
CA VAL A 179 20.68 18.39 3.73
C VAL A 179 19.58 19.41 3.42
N ASN A 180 19.21 20.24 4.40
CA ASN A 180 18.19 21.27 4.21
C ASN A 180 18.63 22.31 3.15
N ALA A 181 19.91 22.71 3.16
CA ALA A 181 20.46 23.64 2.16
C ALA A 181 20.44 23.06 0.74
N LEU A 182 20.61 21.73 0.58
CA LEU A 182 20.50 21.06 -0.72
C LEU A 182 19.06 21.00 -1.24
N LEU A 183 18.09 20.72 -0.36
CA LEU A 183 16.73 20.42 -0.77
C LEU A 183 15.90 21.66 -1.13
N LYS A 184 16.25 22.85 -0.61
CA LYS A 184 15.61 24.18 -0.80
C LYS A 184 14.12 24.29 -0.43
N ASP A 185 13.29 23.37 -0.90
CA ASP A 185 11.85 23.22 -0.63
C ASP A 185 11.53 21.81 -0.10
N GLY A 186 12.51 21.15 0.54
CA GLY A 186 12.34 19.85 1.18
C GLY A 186 11.97 19.95 2.65
N ALA A 187 11.70 18.80 3.26
CA ALA A 187 11.59 18.66 4.70
C ALA A 187 12.68 17.74 5.23
N VAL A 188 13.33 18.14 6.30
CA VAL A 188 14.35 17.34 6.98
C VAL A 188 13.87 17.12 8.40
N LEU A 189 13.64 15.85 8.74
CA LEU A 189 13.52 15.42 10.12
C LEU A 189 14.88 14.92 10.56
N SER A 190 15.38 15.37 11.70
CA SER A 190 16.67 14.95 12.20
C SER A 190 16.64 14.59 13.68
N GLN A 191 17.38 13.54 14.05
CA GLN A 191 17.37 13.00 15.41
C GLN A 191 18.69 12.32 15.79
N ASN A 192 18.99 12.36 17.09
CA ASN A 192 20.05 11.57 17.70
C ASN A 192 19.43 10.34 18.37
N VAL A 193 19.82 9.15 17.93
CA VAL A 193 19.31 7.86 18.40
C VAL A 193 20.38 7.05 19.16
N THR A 194 21.43 7.71 19.65
CA THR A 194 22.54 7.07 20.40
C THR A 194 22.05 6.31 21.64
N ASP A 195 21.01 6.83 22.31
CA ASP A 195 20.44 6.25 23.52
C ASP A 195 19.20 5.37 23.25
N ALA A 196 19.04 4.88 22.03
CA ALA A 196 17.96 3.95 21.68
C ALA A 196 17.98 2.71 22.60
N ASP A 197 16.83 2.40 23.20
CA ASP A 197 16.68 1.24 24.09
C ASP A 197 16.50 -0.07 23.31
N ASP A 198 16.64 -1.19 24.03
CA ASP A 198 16.52 -2.53 23.46
C ASP A 198 15.13 -2.81 22.88
N GLU A 199 14.08 -2.17 23.38
CA GLU A 199 12.71 -2.37 22.88
C GLU A 199 12.52 -1.70 21.52
N LEU A 200 13.00 -0.46 21.37
CA LEU A 200 13.01 0.27 20.12
C LEU A 200 13.82 -0.47 19.05
N VAL A 201 14.99 -0.97 19.41
CA VAL A 201 15.83 -1.78 18.50
C VAL A 201 15.10 -3.06 18.09
N LYS A 202 14.46 -3.77 19.04
CA LYS A 202 13.65 -4.97 18.71
C LYS A 202 12.51 -4.64 17.76
N LYS A 203 11.77 -3.55 17.98
CA LYS A 203 10.71 -3.10 17.06
C LYS A 203 11.27 -2.78 15.67
N ALA A 204 12.37 -2.05 15.58
CA ALA A 204 13.00 -1.77 14.29
C ALA A 204 13.31 -3.06 13.51
N ASN A 205 13.79 -4.09 14.21
CA ASN A 205 14.12 -5.38 13.62
C ASN A 205 12.89 -6.19 13.20
N GLU A 206 11.86 -6.20 14.05
CA GLU A 206 10.59 -6.89 13.80
C GLU A 206 9.93 -6.39 12.51
N TYR A 207 9.95 -5.07 12.30
CA TYR A 207 9.33 -4.42 11.14
C TYR A 207 10.29 -4.22 9.96
N GLY A 208 11.57 -4.60 10.11
CA GLY A 208 12.57 -4.47 9.05
C GLY A 208 12.85 -3.02 8.64
N ILE A 209 12.86 -2.10 9.60
CA ILE A 209 13.10 -0.66 9.42
C ILE A 209 14.32 -0.19 10.22
N THR A 210 14.76 1.05 9.99
CA THR A 210 15.85 1.64 10.78
C THR A 210 15.40 1.98 12.21
N VAL A 211 16.35 2.02 13.15
CA VAL A 211 16.11 2.53 14.52
C VAL A 211 15.56 3.96 14.46
N GLY A 212 16.07 4.76 13.52
CA GLY A 212 15.57 6.10 13.27
C GLY A 212 14.09 6.13 12.90
N LYS A 213 13.68 5.38 11.88
CA LYS A 213 12.26 5.32 11.48
C LYS A 213 11.37 4.77 12.60
N ALA A 214 11.83 3.76 13.33
CA ALA A 214 11.10 3.23 14.49
C ALA A 214 10.93 4.29 15.59
N SER A 215 11.95 5.12 15.83
CA SER A 215 11.90 6.23 16.80
C SER A 215 10.83 7.24 16.40
N LEU A 216 10.82 7.66 15.12
CA LEU A 216 9.80 8.55 14.57
C LEU A 216 8.38 7.98 14.74
N ILE A 217 8.16 6.71 14.39
CA ILE A 217 6.85 6.07 14.52
C ILE A 217 6.43 6.00 15.99
N ASN A 218 7.33 5.65 16.91
CA ASN A 218 7.03 5.64 18.34
C ASN A 218 6.61 7.03 18.84
N GLU A 219 7.26 8.12 18.39
CA GLU A 219 6.86 9.47 18.75
C GLU A 219 5.51 9.86 18.17
N ILE A 220 5.18 9.46 16.94
CA ILE A 220 3.87 9.69 16.33
C ILE A 220 2.79 8.94 17.14
N VAL A 221 3.00 7.65 17.43
CA VAL A 221 2.05 6.83 18.21
C VAL A 221 1.89 7.32 19.64
N LYS A 222 2.94 7.86 20.28
CA LYS A 222 2.82 8.45 21.64
C LYS A 222 1.93 9.69 21.67
N ASN A 223 1.88 10.45 20.57
CA ASN A 223 1.11 11.68 20.46
C ASN A 223 -0.23 11.50 19.75
N SER A 224 -0.51 10.32 19.19
CA SER A 224 -1.78 9.96 18.55
C SER A 224 -2.57 8.98 19.43
N LYS A 225 -3.90 9.04 19.35
CA LYS A 225 -4.80 8.07 19.98
C LYS A 225 -5.28 6.99 19.02
N THR A 226 -5.13 7.20 17.71
CA THR A 226 -5.75 6.38 16.65
C THR A 226 -4.72 5.52 15.91
N HIS A 227 -3.43 5.90 15.90
CA HIS A 227 -2.41 5.14 15.20
C HIS A 227 -1.74 4.03 16.03
N SER A 228 -1.49 2.91 15.37
CA SER A 228 -0.60 1.86 15.84
C SER A 228 0.74 1.87 15.10
N PHE A 229 1.76 1.29 15.72
CA PHE A 229 3.09 1.18 15.11
C PHE A 229 3.04 0.39 13.78
N GLU A 230 2.26 -0.69 13.74
CA GLU A 230 2.12 -1.57 12.58
C GLU A 230 1.55 -0.84 11.36
N GLN A 231 0.49 -0.04 11.57
CA GLN A 231 -0.13 0.77 10.52
C GLN A 231 0.88 1.75 9.89
N LEU A 232 1.73 2.36 10.72
CA LEU A 232 2.67 3.40 10.29
C LEU A 232 3.99 2.85 9.73
N ALA A 233 4.40 1.63 10.09
CA ALA A 233 5.67 1.04 9.67
C ALA A 233 5.83 0.97 8.13
N GLY A 234 4.71 0.77 7.43
CA GLY A 234 4.66 0.69 5.96
C GLY A 234 4.71 2.03 5.23
N LEU A 235 4.54 3.16 5.92
CA LEU A 235 4.48 4.49 5.32
C LEU A 235 5.86 5.02 4.94
N THR A 236 5.90 5.91 3.96
CA THR A 236 7.11 6.67 3.59
C THR A 236 7.41 7.73 4.65
N ILE A 237 8.64 8.24 4.69
CA ILE A 237 8.96 9.37 5.57
C ILE A 237 8.13 10.62 5.24
N ASN A 238 7.79 10.83 3.96
CA ASN A 238 6.93 11.96 3.57
C ASN A 238 5.51 11.82 4.14
N GLU A 239 4.92 10.62 4.10
CA GLU A 239 3.62 10.35 4.71
C GLU A 239 3.66 10.50 6.23
N LEU A 240 4.68 9.92 6.89
CA LEU A 240 4.86 10.05 8.34
C LEU A 240 5.03 11.51 8.77
N ASN A 241 5.78 12.30 7.99
CA ASN A 241 5.96 13.73 8.27
C ASN A 241 4.64 14.49 8.17
N LEU A 242 3.83 14.20 7.14
CA LEU A 242 2.53 14.86 6.93
C LEU A 242 1.56 14.59 8.07
N ILE A 243 1.38 13.34 8.49
CA ILE A 243 0.46 12.98 9.60
C ILE A 243 0.97 13.50 10.96
N SER A 244 2.25 13.84 11.04
CA SER A 244 2.87 14.36 12.26
C SER A 244 2.99 15.89 12.29
N GLU A 245 2.48 16.62 11.28
CA GLU A 245 2.69 18.08 11.14
C GLU A 245 2.20 18.86 12.38
N ASN A 246 1.14 18.37 13.03
CA ASN A 246 0.55 18.97 14.23
C ASN A 246 1.03 18.32 15.55
N ALA A 247 1.85 17.28 15.48
CA ALA A 247 2.31 16.52 16.64
C ALA A 247 3.61 17.09 17.21
N LYS A 248 3.75 17.06 18.54
CA LYS A 248 5.02 17.39 19.20
C LYS A 248 5.93 16.16 19.25
N LEU A 249 6.81 16.04 18.27
CA LEU A 249 7.80 14.95 18.20
C LEU A 249 8.99 15.24 19.13
N SER A 250 9.10 14.53 20.26
CA SER A 250 10.19 14.78 21.21
C SER A 250 11.49 14.19 20.69
N GLY A 251 12.58 14.99 20.70
CA GLY A 251 13.90 14.54 20.24
C GLY A 251 14.07 14.50 18.73
N ILE A 252 13.06 14.92 17.97
CA ILE A 252 13.09 15.04 16.51
C ILE A 252 12.98 16.52 16.15
N LYS A 253 13.98 17.03 15.43
CA LYS A 253 13.96 18.39 14.87
C LYS A 253 13.36 18.33 13.48
N THR A 254 12.53 19.31 13.14
CA THR A 254 11.92 19.41 11.81
C THR A 254 12.27 20.74 11.19
N GLU A 255 12.86 20.69 10.00
CA GLU A 255 13.13 21.84 9.14
C GLU A 255 12.39 21.69 7.81
N GLY A 256 11.86 22.79 7.27
CA GLY A 256 11.08 22.75 6.03
C GLY A 256 9.66 22.21 6.20
N LYS A 257 9.02 21.82 5.10
CA LYS A 257 7.62 21.33 5.08
C LYS A 257 7.44 20.16 4.12
N ALA A 258 6.73 19.13 4.59
CA ALA A 258 6.41 17.97 3.77
C ALA A 258 5.50 18.36 2.61
N SER A 259 5.66 17.69 1.47
CA SER A 259 4.85 17.92 0.29
C SER A 259 3.59 17.07 0.34
N ALA A 260 2.44 17.74 0.36
CA ALA A 260 1.13 17.14 0.14
C ALA A 260 0.70 17.18 -1.34
N LYS A 261 1.57 17.57 -2.28
CA LYS A 261 1.23 17.75 -3.71
C LYS A 261 0.75 16.47 -4.40
N SER A 262 1.01 15.30 -3.81
CA SER A 262 0.53 14.01 -4.30
C SER A 262 -0.97 13.76 -4.01
N TYR A 263 -1.62 14.65 -3.26
CA TYR A 263 -2.98 14.51 -2.76
C TYR A 263 -3.91 15.59 -3.34
N ILE A 264 -5.21 15.38 -3.21
CA ILE A 264 -6.26 16.25 -3.78
C ILE A 264 -6.27 17.66 -3.18
N GLY A 265 -5.68 17.85 -1.99
CA GLY A 265 -5.64 19.11 -1.27
C GLY A 265 -6.90 19.38 -0.44
N LYS A 266 -6.75 20.23 0.58
CA LYS A 266 -7.79 20.54 1.58
C LYS A 266 -9.08 21.10 0.95
N ASP A 267 -8.98 21.95 -0.07
CA ASP A 267 -10.16 22.54 -0.74
C ASP A 267 -11.01 21.48 -1.47
N ALA A 268 -10.36 20.49 -2.10
CA ALA A 268 -11.06 19.40 -2.78
C ALA A 268 -11.70 18.44 -1.76
N ALA A 269 -11.00 18.13 -0.67
CA ALA A 269 -11.54 17.34 0.43
C ALA A 269 -12.76 18.00 1.07
N LEU A 270 -12.68 19.29 1.41
CA LEU A 270 -13.82 20.06 1.91
C LEU A 270 -15.00 20.04 0.93
N SER A 271 -14.73 20.20 -0.36
CA SER A 271 -15.78 20.16 -1.38
C SER A 271 -16.44 18.78 -1.47
N ALA A 272 -15.69 17.70 -1.29
CA ALA A 272 -16.21 16.33 -1.26
C ALA A 272 -17.08 16.08 -0.02
N ALA A 273 -16.61 16.49 1.16
CA ALA A 273 -17.34 16.36 2.42
C ALA A 273 -18.66 17.16 2.41
N LEU A 274 -18.62 18.43 1.98
CA LEU A 274 -19.82 19.26 1.85
C LEU A 274 -20.83 18.67 0.87
N LYS A 275 -20.35 18.13 -0.26
CA LYS A 275 -21.22 17.45 -1.24
C LYS A 275 -21.87 16.21 -0.64
N ALA A 276 -21.13 15.41 0.14
CA ALA A 276 -21.66 14.23 0.82
C ALA A 276 -22.72 14.61 1.87
N ALA A 277 -22.49 15.69 2.61
CA ALA A 277 -23.43 16.24 3.59
C ALA A 277 -24.65 16.94 2.96
N GLY A 278 -24.63 17.20 1.64
CA GLY A 278 -25.67 17.98 0.96
C GLY A 278 -25.68 19.47 1.35
N LEU A 279 -24.52 20.02 1.66
CA LEU A 279 -24.31 21.38 2.16
C LEU A 279 -23.45 22.24 1.23
N THR A 280 -23.44 23.54 1.49
CA THR A 280 -22.56 24.51 0.83
C THR A 280 -21.67 25.23 1.85
N LYS A 281 -20.54 25.77 1.38
CA LYS A 281 -19.51 26.39 2.25
C LYS A 281 -20.03 27.55 3.09
N ASP A 282 -21.05 28.27 2.62
CA ASP A 282 -21.70 29.37 3.34
C ASP A 282 -22.63 28.91 4.48
N GLN A 283 -22.96 27.62 4.54
CA GLN A 283 -23.83 27.04 5.56
C GLN A 283 -23.08 26.50 6.78
N VAL A 284 -21.75 26.39 6.69
CA VAL A 284 -20.92 25.74 7.70
C VAL A 284 -19.94 26.73 8.35
N LYS A 285 -19.44 26.39 9.53
CA LYS A 285 -18.42 27.13 10.28
C LYS A 285 -17.44 26.14 10.94
N ASN A 286 -16.41 26.65 11.61
CA ASN A 286 -15.43 25.84 12.36
C ASN A 286 -14.84 24.70 11.53
N ILE A 287 -14.38 25.03 10.31
CA ILE A 287 -13.83 24.04 9.40
C ILE A 287 -12.40 23.70 9.84
N GLU A 288 -12.17 22.46 10.22
CA GLU A 288 -10.85 21.90 10.50
C GLU A 288 -10.57 20.79 9.48
N ILE A 289 -9.35 20.78 8.93
CA ILE A 289 -8.96 19.82 7.87
C ILE A 289 -7.54 19.38 8.12
N GLU A 290 -7.38 18.12 8.50
CA GLU A 290 -6.09 17.49 8.78
C GLU A 290 -5.85 16.35 7.80
N LEU A 291 -4.58 16.08 7.49
CA LEU A 291 -4.24 14.92 6.67
C LEU A 291 -3.78 13.82 7.62
N ASP A 292 -4.42 12.67 7.53
CA ASP A 292 -4.15 11.55 8.44
C ASP A 292 -4.08 10.19 7.72
N TYR A 293 -3.81 9.13 8.46
CA TYR A 293 -3.79 7.74 8.02
C TYR A 293 -4.76 6.89 8.83
N GLU A 294 -5.96 6.75 8.27
CA GLU A 294 -7.10 6.04 8.84
C GLU A 294 -7.58 4.97 7.85
N HIS A 295 -8.23 3.91 8.33
CA HIS A 295 -8.83 2.88 7.46
C HIS A 295 -7.86 2.22 6.46
N GLY A 296 -6.55 2.29 6.73
CA GLY A 296 -5.49 1.75 5.87
C GLY A 296 -5.18 2.60 4.62
N VAL A 297 -5.65 3.85 4.56
CA VAL A 297 -5.40 4.80 3.47
C VAL A 297 -5.09 6.19 4.03
N MET A 298 -4.39 7.01 3.24
CA MET A 298 -4.25 8.42 3.59
C MET A 298 -5.60 9.11 3.38
N VAL A 299 -6.09 9.82 4.39
CA VAL A 299 -7.35 10.56 4.36
C VAL A 299 -7.12 12.03 4.69
N TYR A 300 -8.02 12.89 4.21
CA TYR A 300 -8.27 14.17 4.84
C TYR A 300 -9.44 13.98 5.81
N GLU A 301 -9.19 14.16 7.09
CA GLU A 301 -10.21 14.31 8.11
C GLU A 301 -10.76 15.73 8.00
N VAL A 302 -12.04 15.85 7.65
CA VAL A 302 -12.73 17.13 7.43
C VAL A 302 -13.82 17.28 8.49
N GLU A 303 -13.58 18.18 9.43
CA GLU A 303 -14.55 18.55 10.46
C GLU A 303 -15.21 19.90 10.14
N PHE A 304 -16.51 20.02 10.37
CA PHE A 304 -17.22 21.30 10.31
C PHE A 304 -18.56 21.28 11.05
N ASP A 305 -19.00 22.47 11.47
CA ASP A 305 -20.30 22.63 12.14
C ASP A 305 -21.36 23.21 11.21
N ARG A 306 -22.60 22.75 11.39
CA ARG A 306 -23.79 23.42 10.87
C ARG A 306 -24.81 23.65 11.99
N SER A 307 -24.96 24.91 12.40
CA SER A 307 -25.82 25.29 13.53
C SER A 307 -25.41 24.60 14.84
N PHE A 308 -26.04 23.47 15.19
CA PHE A 308 -25.77 22.63 16.36
C PHE A 308 -25.34 21.20 15.98
N ASP A 309 -25.28 20.91 14.68
CA ASP A 309 -24.83 19.62 14.16
C ASP A 309 -23.32 19.68 13.89
N GLU A 310 -22.62 18.60 14.22
CA GLU A 310 -21.19 18.41 13.99
C GLU A 310 -21.01 17.34 12.90
N TYR A 311 -20.07 17.56 12.00
CA TYR A 311 -19.80 16.68 10.88
C TYR A 311 -18.31 16.36 10.83
N GLU A 312 -18.00 15.08 10.70
CA GLU A 312 -16.64 14.55 10.55
C GLU A 312 -16.64 13.59 9.36
N TYR A 313 -15.81 13.88 8.36
CA TYR A 313 -15.68 13.06 7.16
C TYR A 313 -14.23 12.70 6.89
N ASP A 314 -13.95 11.41 6.74
CA ASP A 314 -12.70 10.91 6.20
C ASP A 314 -12.80 10.83 4.68
N ILE A 315 -12.00 11.63 4.00
CA ILE A 315 -11.95 11.70 2.54
C ILE A 315 -10.65 11.11 2.04
N ASP A 316 -10.68 10.05 1.21
CA ASP A 316 -9.48 9.46 0.61
C ASP A 316 -8.64 10.56 -0.08
N ALA A 317 -7.41 10.73 0.40
CA ALA A 317 -6.58 11.88 0.04
C ALA A 317 -6.13 11.86 -1.42
N LYS A 318 -6.25 10.72 -2.11
CA LYS A 318 -5.87 10.58 -3.53
C LYS A 318 -7.05 10.70 -4.47
N THR A 319 -8.22 10.22 -4.06
CA THR A 319 -9.39 10.05 -4.94
C THR A 319 -10.53 11.02 -4.62
N GLY A 320 -10.60 11.54 -3.39
CA GLY A 320 -11.71 12.36 -2.92
C GLY A 320 -12.98 11.58 -2.61
N ALA A 321 -12.90 10.24 -2.54
CA ALA A 321 -14.01 9.40 -2.11
C ALA A 321 -14.21 9.52 -0.59
N VAL A 322 -15.46 9.48 -0.13
CA VAL A 322 -15.77 9.38 1.31
C VAL A 322 -15.42 7.96 1.76
N VAL A 323 -14.47 7.87 2.69
CA VAL A 323 -14.01 6.62 3.31
C VAL A 323 -14.83 6.35 4.55
N ALA A 324 -15.03 7.34 5.42
CA ALA A 324 -15.86 7.21 6.60
C ALA A 324 -16.50 8.56 6.95
N TYR A 325 -17.51 8.53 7.82
CA TYR A 325 -18.00 9.71 8.50
C TYR A 325 -18.60 9.33 9.86
N ASP A 326 -18.54 10.27 10.78
CA ASP A 326 -19.17 10.20 12.10
C ASP A 326 -19.86 11.53 12.40
N ASN A 327 -21.11 11.68 11.97
CA ASN A 327 -21.82 12.96 12.10
C ASN A 327 -22.73 12.96 13.33
N GLU A 328 -22.77 14.05 14.09
CA GLU A 328 -23.76 14.27 15.13
C GLU A 328 -24.87 15.21 14.61
N ILE A 329 -26.01 14.65 14.24
CA ILE A 329 -27.14 15.39 13.66
C ILE A 329 -28.34 15.36 14.61
N ASN A 330 -28.79 16.54 15.07
CA ASN A 330 -29.83 16.70 16.08
C ASN A 330 -29.57 15.89 17.36
N GLY A 331 -28.30 15.80 17.80
CA GLY A 331 -27.89 15.02 18.98
C GLY A 331 -27.95 13.50 18.76
N LYS A 332 -27.90 13.04 17.51
CA LYS A 332 -27.82 11.63 17.15
C LYS A 332 -26.61 11.39 16.26
N GLU A 333 -25.85 10.39 16.64
CA GLU A 333 -24.70 9.89 15.89
C GLU A 333 -25.17 9.14 14.64
N VAL A 334 -24.58 9.49 13.48
CA VAL A 334 -24.85 8.90 12.18
C VAL A 334 -23.50 8.53 11.58
N LYS A 335 -23.18 7.23 11.63
CA LYS A 335 -21.89 6.71 11.14
C LYS A 335 -22.01 6.02 9.81
N PHE A 336 -20.92 6.07 9.07
CA PHE A 336 -20.66 5.21 7.93
C PHE A 336 -19.16 4.97 7.90
N GLU A 337 -18.79 3.72 7.72
CA GLU A 337 -17.43 3.38 7.38
C GLU A 337 -17.55 2.57 6.09
N SER A 338 -16.96 3.08 5.02
CA SER A 338 -16.73 2.27 3.82
C SER A 338 -15.98 1.03 4.28
N SER A 339 -16.39 -0.13 3.79
CA SER A 339 -15.74 -1.41 4.12
C SER A 339 -14.37 -1.56 3.43
N THR A 340 -13.57 -0.49 3.46
CA THR A 340 -12.18 -0.40 3.06
C THR A 340 -11.22 -0.77 4.18
N LYS A 341 -11.69 -1.27 5.34
CA LYS A 341 -10.82 -2.00 6.28
C LYS A 341 -10.02 -3.03 5.49
N ASN A 342 -8.78 -2.66 5.18
CA ASN A 342 -7.72 -3.57 4.83
C ASN A 342 -7.37 -4.26 6.13
N ASP A 343 -8.21 -5.20 6.53
CA ASP A 343 -7.80 -6.25 7.44
C ASP A 343 -6.65 -6.98 6.73
N ASP A 344 -5.45 -6.78 7.26
CA ASP A 344 -4.21 -7.52 7.11
C ASP A 344 -3.84 -8.07 5.73
N ALA A 345 -2.74 -7.55 5.17
CA ALA A 345 -1.66 -8.18 4.37
C ALA A 345 -1.92 -9.32 3.33
N ALA A 346 -3.15 -9.79 3.13
CA ALA A 346 -3.59 -10.84 2.22
C ALA A 346 -4.54 -10.31 1.13
N SER A 347 -5.12 -9.12 1.33
CA SER A 347 -6.14 -8.54 0.43
C SER A 347 -5.64 -8.20 -0.98
N LYS A 348 -4.32 -8.08 -1.21
CA LYS A 348 -3.77 -7.82 -2.57
C LYS A 348 -3.72 -9.06 -3.48
N SER A 349 -4.11 -10.24 -2.99
CA SER A 349 -4.31 -11.42 -3.84
C SER A 349 -5.79 -11.70 -4.11
N TYR A 350 -6.71 -10.92 -3.53
CA TYR A 350 -8.14 -11.16 -3.62
C TYR A 350 -8.82 -10.15 -4.52
N ILE A 351 -9.95 -10.56 -5.09
CA ILE A 351 -10.71 -9.75 -6.04
C ILE A 351 -11.32 -8.49 -5.41
N GLY A 352 -11.41 -8.44 -4.08
CA GLY A 352 -12.02 -7.35 -3.32
C GLY A 352 -13.54 -7.49 -3.22
N LYS A 353 -14.12 -6.90 -2.16
CA LYS A 353 -15.56 -6.99 -1.85
C LYS A 353 -16.44 -6.46 -3.00
N ASP A 354 -16.04 -5.36 -3.65
CA ASP A 354 -16.78 -4.79 -4.78
C ASP A 354 -16.84 -5.72 -5.99
N ALA A 355 -15.74 -6.43 -6.28
CA ALA A 355 -15.71 -7.40 -7.38
C ALA A 355 -16.53 -8.66 -7.04
N ALA A 356 -16.52 -9.08 -5.77
CA ALA A 356 -17.34 -10.18 -5.29
C ALA A 356 -18.83 -9.82 -5.39
N LEU A 357 -19.23 -8.66 -4.87
CA LEU A 357 -20.59 -8.14 -5.02
C LEU A 357 -21.02 -8.02 -6.49
N SER A 358 -20.13 -7.51 -7.35
CA SER A 358 -20.40 -7.42 -8.79
C SER A 358 -20.59 -8.80 -9.44
N ALA A 359 -19.81 -9.80 -9.03
CA ALA A 359 -19.96 -11.17 -9.49
C ALA A 359 -21.26 -11.82 -8.98
N ALA A 360 -21.64 -11.59 -7.72
CA ALA A 360 -22.89 -12.06 -7.12
C ALA A 360 -24.11 -11.45 -7.82
N LEU A 361 -24.15 -10.12 -7.96
CA LEU A 361 -25.24 -9.41 -8.64
C LEU A 361 -25.34 -9.82 -10.11
N LYS A 362 -24.20 -10.00 -10.80
CA LYS A 362 -24.18 -10.49 -12.18
C LYS A 362 -24.72 -11.91 -12.29
N ALA A 363 -24.43 -12.77 -11.33
CA ALA A 363 -24.97 -14.14 -11.28
C ALA A 363 -26.46 -14.17 -10.95
N ALA A 364 -26.93 -13.27 -10.08
CA ALA A 364 -28.35 -13.08 -9.79
C ALA A 364 -29.13 -12.38 -10.92
N GLY A 365 -28.42 -11.78 -11.90
CA GLY A 365 -29.04 -11.00 -12.97
C GLY A 365 -29.62 -9.66 -12.49
N LEU A 366 -29.04 -9.09 -11.44
CA LEU A 366 -29.51 -7.88 -10.76
C LEU A 366 -28.50 -6.74 -10.86
N THR A 367 -28.97 -5.51 -10.61
CA THR A 367 -28.12 -4.33 -10.45
C THR A 367 -28.13 -3.85 -9.00
N LYS A 368 -27.11 -3.10 -8.60
CA LYS A 368 -26.95 -2.60 -7.22
C LYS A 368 -28.17 -1.78 -6.74
N ASP A 369 -28.84 -1.07 -7.65
CA ASP A 369 -30.04 -0.27 -7.33
C ASP A 369 -31.30 -1.11 -7.08
N GLN A 370 -31.26 -2.42 -7.36
CA GLN A 370 -32.40 -3.34 -7.24
C GLN A 370 -32.39 -4.14 -5.93
N VAL A 371 -31.32 -4.05 -5.14
CA VAL A 371 -31.09 -4.86 -3.94
C VAL A 371 -30.90 -3.97 -2.70
N LYS A 372 -31.08 -4.55 -1.50
CA LYS A 372 -30.88 -3.90 -0.20
C LYS A 372 -30.16 -4.87 0.74
N ASN A 373 -29.79 -4.40 1.94
CA ASN A 373 -29.13 -5.22 2.97
C ASN A 373 -27.92 -6.01 2.46
N ILE A 374 -27.07 -5.34 1.67
CA ILE A 374 -25.87 -5.97 1.12
C ILE A 374 -24.84 -6.16 2.23
N GLU A 375 -24.43 -7.40 2.46
CA GLU A 375 -23.32 -7.77 3.32
C GLU A 375 -22.27 -8.55 2.50
N VAL A 376 -20.98 -8.23 2.73
CA VAL A 376 -19.87 -8.92 2.06
C VAL A 376 -18.78 -9.20 3.08
N LYS A 377 -18.70 -10.47 3.49
CA LYS A 377 -17.71 -10.98 4.46
C LYS A 377 -16.64 -11.76 3.73
N LEU A 378 -15.41 -11.73 4.25
CA LEU A 378 -14.35 -12.62 3.79
C LEU A 378 -14.25 -13.74 4.82
N ASP A 379 -14.52 -14.98 4.40
CA ASP A 379 -14.47 -16.16 5.25
C ASP A 379 -13.45 -17.19 4.75
N ASN A 380 -13.11 -18.14 5.61
CA ASN A 380 -12.19 -19.23 5.36
C ASN A 380 -12.92 -20.57 5.54
N ASP A 381 -13.50 -21.06 4.47
CA ASP A 381 -14.18 -22.35 4.43
C ASP A 381 -13.19 -23.44 4.00
N ASP A 382 -12.89 -24.40 4.90
CA ASP A 382 -11.99 -25.54 4.67
C ASP A 382 -10.60 -25.20 4.05
N GLY A 383 -10.05 -24.02 4.40
CA GLY A 383 -8.75 -23.56 3.89
C GLY A 383 -8.82 -22.85 2.53
N VAL A 384 -10.03 -22.61 2.00
CA VAL A 384 -10.30 -21.80 0.82
C VAL A 384 -10.91 -20.47 1.27
N MET A 385 -10.20 -19.39 1.00
CA MET A 385 -10.72 -18.04 1.25
C MET A 385 -11.83 -17.70 0.25
N VAL A 386 -13.01 -17.33 0.75
CA VAL A 386 -14.21 -16.98 0.00
C VAL A 386 -14.75 -15.64 0.47
N TYR A 387 -15.38 -14.88 -0.42
CA TYR A 387 -16.26 -13.78 -0.05
C TYR A 387 -17.68 -14.32 0.01
N GLU A 388 -18.27 -14.35 1.19
CA GLU A 388 -19.70 -14.57 1.41
C GLU A 388 -20.41 -13.24 1.11
N VAL A 389 -21.29 -13.23 0.12
CA VAL A 389 -22.03 -12.06 -0.36
C VAL A 389 -23.51 -12.29 -0.15
N GLU A 390 -24.09 -11.57 0.79
CA GLU A 390 -25.51 -11.62 1.12
C GLU A 390 -26.20 -10.34 0.61
N PHE A 391 -27.40 -10.45 0.02
CA PHE A 391 -28.24 -9.28 -0.29
C PHE A 391 -29.71 -9.65 -0.49
N ASP A 392 -30.58 -8.67 -0.26
CA ASP A 392 -32.02 -8.83 -0.39
C ASP A 392 -32.57 -8.22 -1.67
N ARG A 393 -33.52 -8.92 -2.30
CA ARG A 393 -34.38 -8.37 -3.33
C ARG A 393 -35.85 -8.58 -2.97
N GLY A 394 -36.44 -7.60 -2.29
CA GLY A 394 -37.84 -7.70 -1.86
C GLY A 394 -37.95 -8.53 -0.59
N TYR A 395 -38.48 -9.76 -0.71
CA TYR A 395 -38.55 -10.74 0.39
C TYR A 395 -37.59 -11.93 0.19
N ASP A 396 -36.83 -11.91 -0.91
CA ASP A 396 -35.90 -12.97 -1.27
C ASP A 396 -34.50 -12.59 -0.79
N GLU A 397 -33.84 -13.52 -0.10
CA GLU A 397 -32.46 -13.40 0.39
C GLU A 397 -31.53 -14.21 -0.51
N TYR A 398 -30.39 -13.63 -0.86
CA TYR A 398 -29.41 -14.23 -1.76
C TYR A 398 -28.08 -14.29 -1.03
N GLU A 399 -27.44 -15.46 -1.01
CA GLU A 399 -26.14 -15.73 -0.42
C GLU A 399 -25.22 -16.34 -1.48
N TYR A 400 -24.04 -15.77 -1.69
CA TYR A 400 -23.06 -16.25 -2.65
C TYR A 400 -21.69 -16.37 -2.01
N ASP A 401 -21.11 -17.56 -2.04
CA ASP A 401 -19.69 -17.73 -1.76
C ASP A 401 -18.88 -17.57 -3.03
N ILE A 402 -17.92 -16.66 -2.99
CA ILE A 402 -17.12 -16.28 -4.14
C ILE A 402 -15.66 -16.45 -3.80
N ASN A 403 -14.97 -17.35 -4.49
CA ASN A 403 -13.56 -17.60 -4.29
C ASN A 403 -12.76 -16.29 -4.29
N ALA A 404 -12.14 -15.97 -3.16
CA ALA A 404 -11.58 -14.65 -2.92
C ALA A 404 -10.46 -14.31 -3.91
N LYS A 405 -9.76 -15.30 -4.49
CA LYS A 405 -8.67 -15.08 -5.46
C LYS A 405 -9.13 -14.96 -6.91
N THR A 406 -10.14 -15.73 -7.29
CA THR A 406 -10.51 -15.92 -8.71
C THR A 406 -11.81 -15.24 -9.10
N GLY A 407 -12.66 -14.91 -8.13
CA GLY A 407 -14.02 -14.42 -8.39
C GLY A 407 -14.95 -15.48 -8.96
N ALA A 408 -14.56 -16.75 -8.92
CA ALA A 408 -15.45 -17.85 -9.23
C ALA A 408 -16.44 -18.05 -8.09
N ILE A 409 -17.72 -18.18 -8.41
CA ILE A 409 -18.75 -18.56 -7.44
C ILE A 409 -18.51 -20.02 -7.07
N VAL A 410 -18.32 -20.28 -5.77
CA VAL A 410 -18.05 -21.62 -5.22
C VAL A 410 -19.30 -22.24 -4.63
N ALA A 411 -20.19 -21.43 -4.05
CA ALA A 411 -21.52 -21.82 -3.62
C ALA A 411 -22.49 -20.65 -3.77
N TYR A 412 -23.79 -20.93 -3.88
CA TYR A 412 -24.81 -19.93 -3.66
C TYR A 412 -26.08 -20.59 -3.09
N ASP A 413 -26.78 -19.87 -2.24
CA ASP A 413 -28.11 -20.17 -1.75
C ASP A 413 -29.03 -18.97 -2.01
N ASN A 414 -30.26 -19.21 -2.43
CA ASN A 414 -31.26 -18.17 -2.51
C ASN A 414 -32.55 -18.67 -1.85
N GLU A 415 -33.00 -17.99 -0.80
CA GLU A 415 -34.34 -18.20 -0.26
C GLU A 415 -35.35 -17.43 -1.10
N ILE A 416 -36.22 -18.16 -1.82
CA ILE A 416 -37.33 -17.55 -2.58
C ILE A 416 -38.64 -17.89 -1.88
N ASN A 417 -39.29 -16.87 -1.30
CA ASN A 417 -40.54 -17.01 -0.53
C ASN A 417 -40.46 -18.04 0.64
N GLY A 418 -39.36 -18.06 1.40
CA GLY A 418 -39.21 -18.92 2.59
C GLY A 418 -39.04 -20.41 2.28
N LYS A 419 -38.37 -20.72 1.17
CA LYS A 419 -37.86 -22.05 0.83
C LYS A 419 -36.46 -21.93 0.24
N ASP A 420 -35.51 -22.64 0.84
CA ASP A 420 -34.10 -22.73 0.45
C ASP A 420 -33.97 -23.33 -0.96
N VAL A 421 -33.21 -22.66 -1.84
CA VAL A 421 -32.92 -23.16 -3.19
C VAL A 421 -31.43 -23.01 -3.47
N LYS A 422 -30.65 -24.03 -3.08
CA LYS A 422 -29.23 -24.18 -3.44
C LYS A 422 -29.09 -24.75 -4.85
N SER A 423 -28.19 -24.18 -5.66
CA SER A 423 -27.76 -24.77 -6.93
C SER A 423 -26.36 -24.24 -7.29
N ALA A 424 -25.55 -24.99 -8.03
CA ALA A 424 -24.19 -24.57 -8.44
C ALA A 424 -24.15 -24.25 -9.95
N GLY A 425 -23.88 -22.98 -10.28
CA GLY A 425 -23.84 -22.43 -11.64
C GLY A 425 -22.42 -22.36 -12.24
N ASN A 426 -22.34 -22.62 -13.54
CA ASN A 426 -21.14 -22.95 -14.34
C ASN A 426 -20.67 -21.80 -15.27
N GLY A 427 -19.33 -21.70 -15.49
CA GLY A 427 -18.68 -21.24 -16.75
C GLY A 427 -18.01 -19.84 -16.75
N GLY A 428 -16.72 -19.64 -17.08
CA GLY A 428 -15.68 -20.54 -17.58
C GLY A 428 -14.28 -19.89 -17.79
N ASN A 429 -13.26 -20.56 -17.22
CA ASN A 429 -11.92 -20.91 -17.73
C ASN A 429 -10.77 -19.89 -17.91
N LYS A 430 -9.80 -19.86 -16.98
CA LYS A 430 -8.38 -20.28 -17.20
C LYS A 430 -7.56 -20.37 -15.88
N SER A 431 -7.45 -21.59 -15.35
CA SER A 431 -6.33 -22.24 -14.62
C SER A 431 -5.50 -21.41 -13.59
N THR A 432 -5.82 -21.46 -12.29
CA THR A 432 -5.40 -22.43 -11.23
C THR A 432 -3.91 -22.39 -10.81
N SER A 433 -3.67 -22.16 -9.51
CA SER A 433 -2.38 -22.36 -8.82
C SER A 433 -2.15 -23.82 -8.38
N ALA A 434 -0.89 -24.26 -8.38
CA ALA A 434 -0.40 -25.61 -8.07
C ALA A 434 -0.78 -26.15 -6.67
N ALA A 435 -0.96 -27.45 -6.40
CA ALA A 435 -0.60 -28.66 -7.15
C ALA A 435 -1.60 -29.84 -6.98
N LYS A 436 -2.12 -30.31 -8.12
CA LYS A 436 -2.62 -31.65 -8.49
C LYS A 436 -3.41 -32.47 -7.44
N GLU A 437 -4.73 -32.27 -7.41
CA GLU A 437 -5.67 -33.39 -7.58
C GLU A 437 -6.53 -33.08 -8.83
N ASN A 438 -6.58 -34.02 -9.77
CA ASN A 438 -7.19 -33.86 -11.11
C ASN A 438 -8.70 -34.15 -11.01
N VAL A 439 -9.54 -33.23 -10.52
CA VAL A 439 -11.00 -33.43 -10.51
C VAL A 439 -11.73 -32.65 -11.61
N ILE A 440 -12.84 -33.21 -12.12
CA ILE A 440 -13.61 -32.70 -13.27
C ILE A 440 -14.46 -31.46 -12.94
N GLY A 441 -14.76 -31.21 -11.66
CA GLY A 441 -15.59 -30.12 -11.18
C GLY A 441 -17.11 -30.39 -11.26
N ASN A 442 -17.88 -29.76 -10.37
CA ASN A 442 -19.34 -29.93 -10.20
C ASN A 442 -20.11 -29.75 -11.51
N ALA A 443 -19.70 -28.79 -12.34
CA ALA A 443 -20.33 -28.53 -13.62
C ALA A 443 -20.22 -29.71 -14.61
N ALA A 444 -19.07 -30.39 -14.63
CA ALA A 444 -18.87 -31.55 -15.48
C ALA A 444 -19.64 -32.77 -14.95
N ALA A 445 -19.68 -32.96 -13.63
CA ALA A 445 -20.47 -33.99 -12.97
C ALA A 445 -21.98 -33.81 -13.24
N LYS A 446 -22.51 -32.61 -13.01
CA LYS A 446 -23.89 -32.21 -13.34
C LYS A 446 -24.23 -32.47 -14.81
N SER A 447 -23.36 -32.03 -15.72
CA SER A 447 -23.57 -32.22 -17.15
C SER A 447 -23.58 -33.69 -17.54
N ALA A 448 -22.73 -34.52 -16.92
CA ALA A 448 -22.71 -35.96 -17.14
C ALA A 448 -24.01 -36.63 -16.65
N ALA A 449 -24.49 -36.27 -15.45
CA ALA A 449 -25.74 -36.80 -14.89
C ALA A 449 -26.97 -36.42 -15.74
N LEU A 450 -27.14 -35.13 -16.07
CA LEU A 450 -28.25 -34.64 -16.90
C LEU A 450 -28.24 -35.24 -18.32
N LYS A 451 -27.05 -35.31 -18.93
CA LYS A 451 -26.88 -35.95 -20.24
C LYS A 451 -27.24 -37.42 -20.20
N HIS A 452 -26.86 -38.13 -19.13
CA HIS A 452 -27.20 -39.54 -18.97
C HIS A 452 -28.70 -39.74 -18.75
N ALA A 453 -29.34 -38.86 -17.98
CA ALA A 453 -30.78 -38.87 -17.78
C ALA A 453 -31.59 -38.43 -19.02
N GLY A 454 -30.93 -37.89 -20.05
CA GLY A 454 -31.58 -37.37 -21.25
C GLY A 454 -32.37 -36.07 -20.99
N LEU A 455 -31.97 -35.32 -19.97
CA LEU A 455 -32.67 -34.12 -19.50
C LEU A 455 -31.83 -32.87 -19.74
N THR A 456 -32.51 -31.75 -19.91
CA THR A 456 -31.88 -30.42 -19.84
C THR A 456 -31.95 -29.91 -18.41
N GLU A 457 -31.03 -29.02 -18.04
CA GLU A 457 -30.98 -28.43 -16.70
C GLU A 457 -32.31 -27.74 -16.33
N ALA A 458 -32.99 -27.13 -17.30
CA ALA A 458 -34.31 -26.51 -17.11
C ALA A 458 -35.43 -27.50 -16.79
N GLN A 459 -35.21 -28.81 -16.95
CA GLN A 459 -36.17 -29.85 -16.61
C GLN A 459 -35.89 -30.48 -15.23
N ALA A 460 -34.78 -30.12 -14.59
CA ALA A 460 -34.38 -30.62 -13.29
C ALA A 460 -34.78 -29.61 -12.20
N THR A 461 -35.40 -30.10 -11.13
CA THR A 461 -35.70 -29.36 -9.90
C THR A 461 -34.94 -30.00 -8.74
N GLU A 462 -34.68 -29.26 -7.66
CA GLU A 462 -33.91 -29.78 -6.51
C GLU A 462 -32.55 -30.38 -6.91
N LEU A 463 -31.86 -29.74 -7.85
CA LEU A 463 -30.59 -30.24 -8.37
C LEU A 463 -29.44 -29.92 -7.40
N LYS A 464 -28.84 -30.96 -6.84
CA LYS A 464 -27.74 -30.91 -5.86
C LYS A 464 -26.50 -31.60 -6.44
N VAL A 465 -25.32 -31.04 -6.17
CA VAL A 465 -24.04 -31.64 -6.57
C VAL A 465 -23.06 -31.50 -5.41
N GLU A 466 -22.69 -32.62 -4.80
CA GLU A 466 -21.76 -32.66 -3.67
C GLU A 466 -20.51 -33.46 -4.05
N LEU A 467 -19.36 -33.04 -3.53
CA LEU A 467 -18.10 -33.79 -3.66
C LEU A 467 -17.86 -34.52 -2.35
N ASP A 468 -17.92 -35.84 -2.36
CA ASP A 468 -17.63 -36.66 -1.20
C ASP A 468 -16.42 -37.56 -1.43
N ARG A 469 -15.94 -38.20 -0.36
CA ARG A 469 -14.82 -39.10 -0.33
C ARG A 469 -15.27 -40.49 0.14
N GLU A 470 -15.73 -41.29 -0.81
CA GLU A 470 -16.04 -42.69 -0.58
C GLU A 470 -14.82 -43.60 -0.72
N ASN A 471 -14.52 -44.37 0.33
CA ASN A 471 -13.44 -45.37 0.33
C ASN A 471 -12.06 -44.84 -0.13
N GLY A 472 -11.78 -43.56 0.16
CA GLY A 472 -10.52 -42.91 -0.20
C GLY A 472 -10.43 -42.44 -1.66
N LYS A 473 -11.54 -42.47 -2.41
CA LYS A 473 -11.65 -41.87 -3.74
C LYS A 473 -12.63 -40.70 -3.70
N LEU A 474 -12.36 -39.65 -4.46
CA LEU A 474 -13.28 -38.54 -4.62
C LEU A 474 -14.38 -38.92 -5.62
N VAL A 475 -15.62 -38.68 -5.25
CA VAL A 475 -16.82 -38.93 -6.06
C VAL A 475 -17.75 -37.72 -5.99
N TYR A 476 -18.45 -37.45 -7.08
CA TYR A 476 -19.53 -36.47 -7.10
C TYR A 476 -20.86 -37.19 -6.95
N GLU A 477 -21.66 -36.77 -5.97
CA GLU A 477 -23.06 -37.14 -5.80
C GLU A 477 -23.92 -36.08 -6.48
N VAL A 478 -24.76 -36.48 -7.43
CA VAL A 478 -25.65 -35.59 -8.19
C VAL A 478 -27.08 -36.06 -8.07
N GLU A 479 -27.85 -35.31 -7.29
CA GLU A 479 -29.27 -35.58 -7.07
C GLU A 479 -30.12 -34.54 -7.82
N PHE A 480 -31.24 -34.95 -8.41
CA PHE A 480 -32.25 -34.01 -8.94
C PHE A 480 -33.60 -34.70 -9.17
N LYS A 481 -34.67 -33.90 -9.25
CA LYS A 481 -36.02 -34.35 -9.58
C LYS A 481 -36.44 -33.92 -10.97
N SER A 482 -37.15 -34.78 -11.69
CA SER A 482 -37.76 -34.41 -12.97
C SER A 482 -38.94 -35.30 -13.34
N ALA A 483 -40.06 -34.66 -13.69
CA ALA A 483 -41.28 -35.31 -14.16
C ALA A 483 -41.84 -36.40 -13.21
N GLY A 484 -41.78 -36.15 -11.89
CA GLY A 484 -42.28 -37.05 -10.85
C GLY A 484 -41.34 -38.22 -10.51
N TYR A 485 -40.05 -38.05 -10.78
CA TYR A 485 -39.01 -39.01 -10.43
C TYR A 485 -37.83 -38.29 -9.76
N GLU A 486 -37.23 -38.94 -8.76
CA GLU A 486 -35.95 -38.57 -8.18
C GLU A 486 -34.83 -39.34 -8.91
N TYR A 487 -33.70 -38.68 -9.11
CA TYR A 487 -32.52 -39.22 -9.76
C TYR A 487 -31.31 -38.99 -8.86
N ASP A 488 -30.51 -40.03 -8.66
CA ASP A 488 -29.28 -39.99 -7.87
C ASP A 488 -28.14 -40.59 -8.71
N TYR A 489 -26.97 -39.96 -8.69
CA TYR A 489 -25.80 -40.33 -9.47
C TYR A 489 -24.52 -40.19 -8.66
N GLU A 490 -23.70 -41.24 -8.64
CA GLU A 490 -22.29 -41.16 -8.20
C GLU A 490 -21.39 -41.09 -9.44
N ILE A 491 -20.45 -40.16 -9.47
CA ILE A 491 -19.58 -39.90 -10.63
C ILE A 491 -18.12 -39.81 -10.18
N ASP A 492 -17.23 -40.57 -10.83
CA ASP A 492 -15.79 -40.55 -10.54
C ASP A 492 -15.24 -39.13 -10.71
N ALA A 493 -14.75 -38.54 -9.63
CA ALA A 493 -14.37 -37.13 -9.63
C ALA A 493 -13.18 -36.85 -10.54
N GLU A 494 -12.34 -37.82 -10.89
CA GLU A 494 -11.20 -37.63 -11.80
C GLU A 494 -11.56 -37.86 -13.27
N LYS A 495 -12.44 -38.83 -13.54
CA LYS A 495 -12.71 -39.31 -14.91
C LYS A 495 -14.04 -38.83 -15.47
N GLY A 496 -14.98 -38.39 -14.63
CA GLY A 496 -16.34 -38.03 -15.04
C GLY A 496 -17.15 -39.21 -15.55
N THR A 497 -16.73 -40.43 -15.22
CA THR A 497 -17.48 -41.65 -15.52
C THR A 497 -18.53 -41.86 -14.43
N ILE A 498 -19.77 -42.13 -14.83
CA ILE A 498 -20.84 -42.50 -13.91
C ILE A 498 -20.50 -43.85 -13.28
N ILE A 499 -20.41 -43.87 -11.95
CA ILE A 499 -20.16 -45.04 -11.11
C ILE A 499 -21.50 -45.71 -10.78
N LYS A 500 -22.50 -44.91 -10.40
CA LYS A 500 -23.83 -45.37 -10.01
C LYS A 500 -24.90 -44.41 -10.53
N SER A 501 -26.08 -44.92 -10.84
CA SER A 501 -27.25 -44.12 -11.19
C SER A 501 -28.53 -44.81 -10.77
N ASP A 502 -29.35 -44.15 -9.97
CA ASP A 502 -30.66 -44.61 -9.53
C ASP A 502 -31.77 -43.64 -9.99
N LYS A 503 -32.96 -44.19 -10.23
CA LYS A 503 -34.16 -43.43 -10.63
C LYS A 503 -35.37 -44.04 -9.96
N GLU A 504 -36.02 -43.28 -9.09
CA GLU A 504 -37.18 -43.72 -8.32
C GLU A 504 -38.37 -42.77 -8.49
N LEU A 505 -39.58 -43.23 -8.19
CA LEU A 505 -40.77 -42.36 -8.20
C LEU A 505 -40.69 -41.41 -7.00
N ASP A 506 -40.95 -40.13 -7.25
CA ASP A 506 -40.99 -39.07 -6.24
C ASP A 506 -42.35 -39.18 -5.51
N ASP A 507 -42.33 -39.69 -4.26
CA ASP A 507 -43.50 -40.08 -3.46
C ASP A 507 -44.26 -38.91 -2.81
#